data_AF-A0A1I1FNR0-F1
#
_entry.id   AF-A0A1I1FNR0-F1
#
_cell.length_a   1.000
_cell.length_b   1.000
_cell.length_c   1.000
_cell.angle_alpha   90.00
_cell.angle_beta   90.00
_cell.angle_gamma   90.00
#
_symmetry.space_group_name_H-M   'P 1'
#
loop_
_entity.id
_entity.type
_entity.pdbx_description
1 polymer ?
#
loop_
_entity_poly.entity_id
_entity_poly.type
_entity_poly.pdbx_seq_one_letter_code
_entity_poly.pdbx_strand_id
1 'polypeptide(L)' 'MTKPIVNLSDYDPNWGKQFDYEQKRILDVLDDKAVGIEHIGSTSIKGLEAKPIITLL' A
#
# COMPACT_ATOMS: atom_id res chain seq x y z
N MET A 1 -26.55 5.15 16.19
CA MET A 1 -25.19 4.57 16.10
C MET A 1 -24.24 5.70 15.70
N THR A 2 -23.12 5.88 16.40
CA THR A 2 -22.11 6.87 16.02
C THR A 2 -21.28 6.36 14.84
N LYS A 3 -21.00 7.23 13.86
CA LYS A 3 -20.19 6.89 12.68
C LYS A 3 -18.70 6.92 13.07
N PRO A 4 -17.89 5.92 12.68
CA PRO A 4 -16.46 5.94 12.97
C PRO A 4 -15.77 7.08 12.19
N ILE A 5 -14.79 7.71 12.83
CA ILE A 5 -13.94 8.74 12.24
C ILE A 5 -12.75 8.03 11.59
N VAL A 6 -12.42 8.41 10.36
CA VAL A 6 -11.22 7.94 9.66
C VAL A 6 -10.31 9.14 9.44
N ASN A 7 -9.07 9.03 9.92
CA ASN A 7 -8.04 10.01 9.66
C ASN A 7 -7.33 9.68 8.35
N LEU A 8 -7.28 10.67 7.47
CA LEU A 8 -6.52 10.61 6.24
C LEU A 8 -5.20 11.38 6.43
N SER A 9 -4.26 11.15 5.54
CA SER A 9 -2.97 11.81 5.50
C SER A 9 -2.70 12.27 4.08
N ASP A 10 -2.05 13.43 3.94
CA ASP A 10 -1.52 13.88 2.66
C ASP A 10 -0.63 12.80 2.04
N TYR A 11 -0.48 12.87 0.71
CA TYR A 11 0.37 11.94 -0.01
C TYR A 11 1.80 11.92 0.57
N ASP A 12 2.24 10.75 1.02
CA ASP A 12 3.62 10.54 1.47
C ASP A 12 4.45 9.93 0.33
N PRO A 13 5.51 10.61 -0.16
CA PRO A 13 6.39 10.07 -1.19
C PRO A 13 7.11 8.79 -0.77
N ASN A 14 7.12 8.42 0.51
CA ASN A 14 7.69 7.17 1.00
C ASN A 14 6.76 5.97 0.83
N TRP A 15 5.48 6.14 0.47
CA TRP A 15 4.58 4.99 0.24
C TRP A 15 5.09 4.02 -0.83
N GLY A 16 5.75 4.52 -1.88
CA GLY A 16 6.41 3.65 -2.86
C GLY A 16 7.50 2.77 -2.24
N LYS A 17 8.32 3.33 -1.35
CA LYS A 17 9.37 2.55 -0.65
C LYS A 17 8.78 1.53 0.32
N GLN A 18 7.67 1.87 0.98
CA GLN A 18 6.97 0.95 1.87
C GLN A 18 6.35 -0.22 1.09
N PHE A 19 5.79 0.07 -0.10
CA PHE A 19 5.38 -0.97 -1.03
C PHE A 19 6.54 -1.86 -1.45
N ASP A 20 7.66 -1.31 -1.92
CA ASP A 20 8.83 -2.11 -2.36
C ASP A 20 9.34 -3.04 -1.24
N TYR A 21 9.33 -2.55 0.00
CA TYR A 21 9.73 -3.33 1.17
C TYR A 21 8.79 -4.53 1.41
N GLU A 22 7.47 -4.31 1.41
CA GLU A 22 6.50 -5.39 1.61
C GLU A 22 6.41 -6.34 0.41
N GLN A 23 6.51 -5.80 -0.81
CA GLN A 23 6.54 -6.57 -2.05
C GLN A 23 7.67 -7.60 -1.99
N LYS A 24 8.88 -7.17 -1.64
CA LYS A 24 10.04 -8.06 -1.49
C LYS A 24 9.77 -9.17 -0.47
N ARG A 25 9.24 -8.82 0.71
CA ARG A 25 8.95 -9.81 1.77
C ARG A 25 7.94 -10.86 1.33
N ILE A 26 6.92 -10.47 0.57
CA ILE A 26 5.90 -11.41 0.08
C ILE A 26 6.49 -12.28 -1.05
N LEU A 27 7.26 -11.71 -1.98
CA LEU A 27 7.94 -12.47 -3.03
C LEU A 27 8.91 -13.51 -2.44
N ASP A 28 9.68 -13.13 -1.41
CA ASP A 28 10.61 -14.04 -0.73
C ASP A 28 9.90 -15.26 -0.10
N VAL A 29 8.61 -15.15 0.23
CA VAL A 29 7.79 -16.24 0.81
C VAL A 29 7.03 -17.04 -0.25
N LEU A 30 6.56 -16.38 -1.31
CA LEU A 30 5.78 -17.01 -2.37
C LEU A 30 6.66 -17.71 -3.41
N ASP A 31 7.92 -17.31 -3.54
CA ASP A 31 8.89 -17.83 -4.50
C ASP A 31 8.29 -17.81 -5.93
N ASP A 32 8.28 -18.94 -6.62
CA ASP A 32 7.79 -19.10 -7.99
C ASP A 32 6.25 -19.07 -8.13
N LYS A 33 5.51 -18.99 -7.02
CA LYS A 33 4.03 -18.99 -7.04
C LYS A 33 3.44 -17.62 -7.36
N ALA A 34 4.20 -16.56 -7.18
CA ALA A 34 3.74 -15.21 -7.48
C ALA A 34 4.06 -14.85 -8.94
N VAL A 35 3.02 -14.52 -9.72
CA VAL A 35 3.21 -13.98 -11.09
C VAL A 35 3.67 -12.52 -11.02
N GLY A 36 3.27 -11.81 -9.98
CA GLY A 36 3.62 -10.42 -9.71
C GLY A 36 2.91 -9.94 -8.45
N ILE A 37 3.30 -8.77 -7.95
CA ILE A 37 2.64 -8.07 -6.85
C ILE A 37 2.55 -6.59 -7.21
N GLU A 38 1.35 -6.00 -7.11
CA GLU A 38 1.09 -4.63 -7.55
C GLU A 38 0.70 -3.69 -6.39
N HIS A 39 1.18 -2.44 -6.44
CA HIS A 39 0.76 -1.40 -5.50
C HIS A 39 -0.60 -0.85 -5.94
N ILE A 40 -1.65 -1.21 -5.21
CA ILE A 40 -3.02 -0.80 -5.50
C ILE A 40 -3.59 0.11 -4.39
N GLY A 41 -4.77 0.66 -4.64
CA GLY A 41 -5.47 1.53 -3.69
C GLY A 41 -4.95 2.96 -3.64
N SER A 42 -5.50 3.78 -2.74
CA SER A 42 -5.25 5.23 -2.74
C SER A 42 -3.78 5.61 -2.53
N THR A 43 -3.01 4.81 -1.79
CA THR A 43 -1.59 5.10 -1.52
C THR A 43 -0.68 4.88 -2.73
N SER A 44 -1.15 4.24 -3.81
CA SER A 44 -0.39 4.13 -5.07
C SER A 44 -0.56 5.33 -5.99
N ILE A 45 -1.49 6.24 -5.68
CA ILE A 45 -1.79 7.42 -6.49
C ILE A 45 -1.03 8.63 -5.94
N LYS A 46 -0.07 9.14 -6.73
CA LYS A 46 0.70 10.34 -6.38
C LYS A 46 -0.21 11.54 -6.14
N GLY A 47 -0.02 12.22 -5.01
CA GLY A 47 -0.75 13.44 -4.66
C GLY A 47 -2.15 13.20 -4.08
N LEU A 48 -2.59 11.95 -3.89
CA LEU A 48 -3.89 11.65 -3.31
C LEU A 48 -3.81 11.53 -1.78
N GLU A 49 -4.68 12.24 -1.07
CA GLU A 49 -4.89 12.05 0.37
C GLU A 49 -5.51 10.68 0.64
N ALA A 50 -4.92 9.93 1.57
CA ALA A 50 -5.31 8.55 1.81
C ALA A 50 -5.15 8.16 3.27
N LYS A 51 -5.81 7.08 3.67
CA LYS A 51 -5.45 6.37 4.90
C LYS A 51 -4.04 5.79 4.67
N PRO A 52 -3.07 5.95 5.60
CA PRO A 52 -1.68 5.54 5.40
C PRO A 52 -1.52 4.02 5.55
N ILE A 53 -2.12 3.28 4.62
CA ILE A 53 -2.08 1.82 4.52
C ILE A 53 -1.68 1.45 3.10
N ILE A 54 -0.62 0.68 2.97
CA ILE A 54 -0.19 0.11 1.70
C ILE A 54 -1.08 -1.09 1.37
N THR A 55 -1.67 -1.10 0.17
CA THR A 55 -2.48 -2.22 -0.32
C THR A 55 -1.72 -2.91 -1.45
N LEU A 56 -1.62 -4.23 -1.37
CA LEU A 56 -0.91 -5.07 -2.32
C LEU A 56 -1.90 -6.06 -2.94
N LEU A 57 -1.82 -6.26 -4.27
CA LEU A 57 -2.53 -7.30 -5.02
C LEU A 57 -1.54 -8.36 -5.48
#